data_AF-A0A927PEH0-F1
#
_entry.id   AF-A0A927PEH0-F1
#
_cell.length_a   1.000
_cell.length_b   1.000
_cell.length_c   1.000
_cell.angle_alpha   90.00
_cell.angle_beta   90.00
_cell.angle_gamma   90.00
#
_symmetry.space_group_name_H-M   'P 1'
#
loop_
_entity.id
_entity.type
_entity.pdbx_description
1 polymer ?
#
loop_
_entity_poly.entity_id
_entity_poly.type
_entity_poly.pdbx_seq_one_letter_code
_entity_poly.pdbx_strand_id
1 'polypeptide(L)'
;MFDNIGGKIKNLARTTCILGIIGSIIVAIALFSSNSNYEPTIGAGFAWLIIGPLVSWLSCLTLYGFGELVENSTAILNTLTSSKHHHVNAISAVQDETNWICSTCGTSNPHYIGRCPNCNTYR
;
A
#
# COMPACT_ATOMS: atom_id res chain seq x y z
N MET A 1 0.69 10.41 9.52
CA MET A 1 -0.48 10.64 8.64
C MET A 1 -0.99 9.37 7.95
N PHE A 2 -0.12 8.37 7.73
CA PHE A 2 -0.49 7.01 7.29
C PHE A 2 -0.40 5.97 8.43
N ASP A 3 -0.63 6.39 9.68
CA ASP A 3 -0.75 5.43 10.78
C ASP A 3 -2.13 4.77 10.71
N ASN A 4 -2.18 3.44 10.87
CA ASN A 4 -3.39 2.62 10.87
C ASN A 4 -4.19 2.63 9.56
N ILE A 5 -3.52 2.43 8.41
CA ILE A 5 -4.22 2.24 7.13
C ILE A 5 -5.12 1.01 7.15
N GLY A 6 -4.67 -0.12 7.73
CA GLY A 6 -5.47 -1.35 7.79
C GLY A 6 -6.72 -1.19 8.63
N GLY A 7 -6.65 -0.46 9.75
CA GLY A 7 -7.82 -0.13 10.57
C GLY A 7 -8.87 0.67 9.80
N LYS A 8 -8.43 1.62 8.96
CA LYS A 8 -9.32 2.41 8.09
C LYS A 8 -9.90 1.60 6.93
N ILE A 9 -9.10 0.75 6.29
CA ILE A 9 -9.56 -0.12 5.20
C ILE A 9 -10.56 -1.15 5.73
N LYS A 10 -10.34 -1.68 6.94
CA LYS A 10 -11.28 -2.56 7.62
C LYS A 10 -12.63 -1.88 7.89
N ASN A 11 -12.62 -0.61 8.29
CA ASN A 11 -13.85 0.17 8.43
C ASN A 11 -14.53 0.46 7.09
N LEU A 12 -13.76 0.81 6.06
CA LEU A 12 -14.29 1.02 4.71
C LEU A 12 -14.96 -0.25 4.17
N ALA A 13 -14.32 -1.41 4.35
CA ALA A 13 -14.87 -2.70 3.95
C ALA A 13 -16.20 -3.00 4.64
N ARG A 14 -16.31 -2.68 5.93
CA ARG A 14 -17.57 -2.80 6.66
C ARG A 14 -18.65 -1.89 6.10
N THR A 15 -18.30 -0.63 5.82
CA THR A 15 -19.24 0.36 5.27
C THR A 15 -19.71 0.00 3.85
N THR A 16 -18.82 -0.47 2.98
CA THR A 16 -19.18 -0.92 1.62
C THR A 16 -20.03 -2.20 1.65
N CYS A 17 -19.81 -3.09 2.62
CA CYS A 17 -20.66 -4.27 2.81
C CYS A 17 -22.10 -3.88 3.15
N ILE A 18 -22.26 -2.96 4.11
CA ILE A 18 -23.57 -2.47 4.54
C ILE A 18 -24.27 -1.73 3.39
N LEU A 19 -23.56 -0.87 2.66
CA LEU A 19 -24.10 -0.17 1.49
C LEU A 19 -24.47 -1.12 0.35
N GLY A 20 -23.69 -2.18 0.11
CA GLY A 20 -23.99 -3.18 -0.91
C GLY A 20 -25.26 -3.98 -0.61
N ILE A 21 -25.48 -4.35 0.66
CA ILE A 21 -26.71 -5.03 1.09
C ILE A 21 -27.92 -4.11 0.92
N ILE A 22 -27.82 -2.85 1.37
CA ILE A 22 -28.90 -1.86 1.23
C ILE A 22 -29.22 -1.61 -0.26
N GLY A 23 -28.18 -1.44 -1.09
CA GLY A 23 -28.33 -1.26 -2.53
C GLY A 23 -28.99 -2.47 -3.21
N SER A 24 -28.60 -3.69 -2.83
CA SER A 24 -29.19 -4.92 -3.36
C SER A 24 -30.70 -5.01 -3.07
N ILE A 25 -31.12 -4.60 -1.87
CA ILE A 25 -32.54 -4.59 -1.48
C ILE A 25 -33.31 -3.54 -2.28
N ILE A 26 -32.76 -2.34 -2.46
CA ILE A 26 -33.39 -1.26 -3.25
C ILE A 26 -33.57 -1.69 -4.71
N VAL A 27 -32.54 -2.28 -5.33
CA VAL A 27 -32.62 -2.76 -6.71
C VAL A 27 -33.63 -3.89 -6.87
N ALA A 28 -33.71 -4.82 -5.92
CA ALA A 28 -34.72 -5.88 -5.94
C ALA A 28 -36.15 -5.32 -5.87
N ILE A 29 -36.41 -4.33 -5.00
CA ILE A 29 -37.71 -3.66 -4.89
C ILE A 29 -38.05 -2.91 -6.19
N ALA A 30 -37.07 -2.21 -6.78
CA ALA A 30 -37.27 -1.52 -8.06
C ALA A 30 -37.62 -2.49 -9.19
N LEU A 31 -36.96 -3.65 -9.27
CA LEU A 31 -37.24 -4.71 -10.25
C LEU A 31 -38.64 -5.32 -10.11
N PHE A 32 -39.14 -5.44 -8.88
CA PHE A 32 -40.52 -5.89 -8.64
C PHE A 32 -41.56 -4.82 -9.00
N SER A 33 -41.24 -3.54 -8.82
CA SER A 33 -42.14 -2.43 -9.17
C SER A 33 -42.29 -2.20 -10.67
N SER A 34 -41.32 -2.61 -11.48
CA SER A 34 -41.34 -2.49 -12.94
C SER A 34 -41.94 -3.71 -13.65
N ASN A 35 -42.54 -4.65 -12.90
CA ASN A 35 -43.18 -5.83 -13.44
C ASN A 35 -44.41 -5.46 -14.28
N SER A 36 -44.33 -5.71 -15.60
CA SER A 36 -45.42 -5.51 -16.56
C SER A 36 -45.77 -6.83 -17.26
N ASN A 37 -46.97 -6.95 -17.82
CA ASN A 37 -47.41 -8.17 -18.51
C ASN A 37 -46.59 -8.50 -19.78
N TYR A 38 -45.82 -7.55 -20.31
CA TYR A 38 -45.00 -7.74 -21.51
C TYR A 38 -43.55 -8.15 -21.20
N GLU A 39 -43.03 -7.83 -20.02
CA GLU A 39 -41.71 -8.23 -19.55
C GLU A 39 -41.82 -8.74 -18.10
N PRO A 40 -41.95 -10.07 -17.90
CA PRO A 40 -42.02 -10.64 -16.56
C PRO A 40 -40.65 -10.53 -15.87
N THR A 41 -40.41 -9.42 -15.17
CA THR A 41 -39.17 -9.16 -14.41
C THR A 41 -39.12 -9.87 -13.06
N ILE A 42 -40.19 -10.56 -12.65
CA ILE A 42 -40.25 -11.35 -11.41
C ILE A 42 -39.10 -12.38 -11.31
N GLY A 43 -38.80 -13.10 -12.39
CA GLY A 43 -37.70 -14.07 -12.41
C GLY A 43 -36.32 -13.41 -12.25
N ALA A 44 -36.13 -12.24 -12.86
CA ALA A 44 -34.91 -11.45 -12.72
C ALA A 44 -34.75 -10.89 -11.31
N GLY A 45 -35.85 -10.49 -10.65
CA GLY A 45 -35.87 -10.07 -9.25
C GLY A 45 -35.37 -11.17 -8.30
N PHE A 46 -35.84 -12.41 -8.47
CA PHE A 46 -35.36 -13.56 -7.68
C PHE A 46 -33.89 -13.89 -7.96
N ALA A 47 -33.46 -13.84 -9.23
CA ALA A 47 -32.07 -14.05 -9.59
C ALA A 47 -31.16 -12.98 -8.94
N TRP A 48 -31.59 -11.72 -8.94
CA TRP A 48 -30.87 -10.61 -8.32
C TRP A 48 -30.81 -10.71 -6.79
N LEU A 49 -31.83 -11.31 -6.16
CA LEU A 49 -31.85 -11.58 -4.72
C LEU A 49 -30.77 -12.58 -4.28
N ILE A 50 -30.30 -13.44 -5.19
CA ILE A 50 -29.19 -14.39 -4.94
C ILE A 50 -27.86 -13.77 -5.35
N ILE A 51 -27.80 -13.13 -6.52
CA ILE A 51 -26.57 -12.56 -7.08
C ILE A 51 -26.12 -11.32 -6.29
N GLY A 52 -27.04 -10.46 -5.85
CA GLY A 52 -26.74 -9.24 -5.12
C GLY A 52 -25.96 -9.48 -3.82
N PRO A 53 -26.41 -10.39 -2.93
CA PRO A 53 -25.65 -10.79 -1.74
C PRO A 53 -24.31 -11.45 -2.06
N LEU A 54 -24.23 -12.26 -3.13
CA LEU A 54 -22.98 -12.90 -3.55
C LEU A 54 -21.93 -11.88 -4.02
N VAL A 55 -22.35 -10.89 -4.82
CA VAL A 55 -21.49 -9.78 -5.27
C VAL A 55 -21.08 -8.92 -4.09
N SER A 56 -22.00 -8.65 -3.15
CA SER A 56 -21.70 -7.90 -1.93
C SER A 56 -20.67 -8.66 -1.06
N TRP A 57 -20.86 -9.96 -0.86
CA TRP A 57 -19.92 -10.82 -0.14
C TRP A 57 -18.53 -10.87 -0.80
N LEU A 58 -18.47 -11.03 -2.12
CA LEU A 58 -17.22 -11.05 -2.88
C LEU A 58 -16.50 -9.68 -2.81
N SER A 59 -17.26 -8.59 -2.79
CA SER A 59 -16.70 -7.24 -2.62
C SER A 59 -16.09 -7.05 -1.23
N CYS A 60 -16.70 -7.62 -0.19
CA CYS A 60 -16.15 -7.55 1.17
C CYS A 60 -14.90 -8.41 1.31
N LEU A 61 -14.83 -9.56 0.63
CA LEU A 61 -13.68 -10.47 0.65
C LEU A 61 -12.48 -9.88 -0.12
N THR A 62 -12.73 -9.32 -1.30
CA THR A 62 -11.68 -8.65 -2.09
C THR A 62 -11.13 -7.43 -1.37
N LEU A 63 -11.99 -6.55 -0.84
CA LEU A 63 -11.54 -5.34 -0.15
C LEU A 63 -10.78 -5.65 1.15
N TYR A 64 -11.19 -6.69 1.88
CA TYR A 64 -10.45 -7.18 3.04
C TYR A 64 -9.09 -7.78 2.64
N GLY A 65 -9.06 -8.65 1.62
CA GLY A 65 -7.82 -9.29 1.15
C GLY A 65 -6.83 -8.28 0.57
N PHE A 66 -7.29 -7.29 -0.20
CA PHE A 66 -6.46 -6.20 -0.68
C PHE A 66 -5.93 -5.31 0.47
N GLY A 67 -6.74 -5.06 1.50
CA GLY A 67 -6.31 -4.33 2.70
C GLY A 67 -5.14 -5.01 3.42
N GLU A 68 -5.25 -6.30 3.68
CA GLU A 68 -4.20 -7.11 4.31
C GLU A 68 -2.93 -7.19 3.44
N LEU A 69 -3.06 -7.36 2.12
CA LEU A 69 -1.90 -7.39 1.21
C LEU A 69 -1.13 -6.06 1.20
N VAL A 70 -1.85 -4.94 1.17
CA VAL A 70 -1.24 -3.59 1.18
C VAL A 70 -0.52 -3.33 2.51
N GLU A 71 -1.11 -3.74 3.62
CA GLU A 71 -0.50 -3.57 4.94
C GLU A 71 0.76 -4.42 5.09
N ASN A 72 0.72 -5.68 4.65
CA ASN A 72 1.88 -6.56 4.69
C ASN A 72 3.03 -6.09 3.77
N SER A 73 2.72 -5.62 2.55
CA SER A 73 3.73 -5.06 1.64
C SER A 73 4.36 -3.78 2.18
N THR A 74 3.59 -2.92 2.85
CA THR A 74 4.12 -1.71 3.50
C THR A 74 5.01 -2.08 4.69
N ALA A 75 4.64 -3.08 5.50
CA ALA A 75 5.48 -3.59 6.58
C ALA A 75 6.82 -4.14 6.06
N ILE A 76 6.80 -4.86 4.93
CA ILE A 76 8.02 -5.34 4.27
C ILE A 76 8.89 -4.17 3.80
N LEU A 77 8.31 -3.15 3.16
CA LEU A 77 9.08 -1.96 2.75
C LEU A 77 9.71 -1.22 3.94
N ASN A 78 8.99 -1.10 5.06
CA ASN A 78 9.51 -0.46 6.26
C ASN A 78 10.67 -1.24 6.90
N THR A 79 10.59 -2.56 6.93
CA THR A 79 11.69 -3.40 7.45
C THR A 79 12.92 -3.35 6.53
N LEU A 80 12.71 -3.36 5.21
CA LEU A 80 13.78 -3.23 4.22
C LEU A 80 14.47 -1.86 4.29
N THR A 81 13.71 -0.78 4.43
CA THR A 81 14.27 0.58 4.53
C THR A 81 15.02 0.78 5.84
N SER A 82 14.52 0.26 6.96
CA SER A 82 15.22 0.26 8.25
C SER A 82 16.55 -0.51 8.18
N SER A 83 16.54 -1.72 7.60
CA SER A 83 17.76 -2.51 7.38
C SER A 83 18.76 -1.79 6.48
N LYS A 84 18.30 -1.21 5.37
CA LYS A 84 19.15 -0.42 4.47
C LYS A 84 19.79 0.76 5.19
N HIS A 85 19.04 1.47 6.02
CA HIS A 85 19.56 2.62 6.77
C HIS A 85 20.63 2.20 7.78
N HIS A 86 20.48 1.04 8.43
CA HIS A 86 21.51 0.47 9.29
C HIS A 86 22.79 0.12 8.53
N HIS A 87 22.67 -0.55 7.39
CA HIS A 87 23.83 -0.88 6.55
C HIS A 87 24.53 0.38 6.03
N VAL A 88 23.78 1.38 5.56
CA VAL A 88 24.35 2.66 5.10
C VAL A 88 25.05 3.38 6.25
N ASN A 89 24.41 3.51 7.42
CA ASN A 89 25.04 4.15 8.58
C ASN A 89 26.32 3.45 9.01
N ALA A 90 26.34 2.10 9.00
CA ALA A 90 27.55 1.34 9.31
C ALA A 90 28.66 1.57 8.28
N ILE A 91 28.34 1.58 6.98
CA ILE A 91 29.30 1.86 5.91
C ILE A 91 29.83 3.30 6.01
N SER A 92 28.96 4.27 6.29
CA SER A 92 29.35 5.68 6.45
C SER A 92 30.30 5.89 7.63
N ALA A 93 30.06 5.21 8.76
CA ALA A 93 30.96 5.26 9.91
C ALA A 93 32.36 4.69 9.56
N VAL A 94 32.43 3.59 8.82
CA VAL A 94 33.70 2.98 8.37
C VAL A 94 34.41 3.86 7.33
N GLN A 95 33.66 4.48 6.40
CA GLN A 95 34.25 5.41 5.43
C GLN A 95 34.85 6.64 6.11
N ASP A 96 34.21 7.19 7.13
CA ASP A 96 34.74 8.35 7.85
C ASP A 96 36.07 8.05 8.56
N GLU A 97 36.18 6.86 9.16
CA GLU A 97 37.42 6.41 9.83
C GLU A 97 38.58 6.16 8.84
N THR A 98 38.27 5.72 7.63
CA THR A 98 39.27 5.45 6.59
C THR A 98 39.60 6.69 5.75
N ASN A 99 38.71 7.68 5.70
CA ASN A 99 38.96 8.92 4.98
C ASN A 99 40.09 9.75 5.63
N TRP A 100 40.89 10.43 4.81
CA TRP A 100 41.85 11.42 5.26
C TRP A 100 41.47 12.81 4.76
N ILE A 101 41.75 13.83 5.55
CA ILE A 101 41.47 15.23 5.19
C ILE A 101 42.73 15.83 4.60
N CYS A 102 42.61 16.48 3.43
CA CYS A 102 43.74 17.15 2.81
C CYS A 102 44.16 18.41 3.57
N SER A 103 45.42 18.48 4.00
CA SER A 103 45.98 19.62 4.74
C SER A 103 46.01 20.93 3.94
N THR A 104 46.03 20.85 2.61
CA THR A 104 46.18 22.03 1.72
C THR A 104 44.84 22.67 1.37
N CYS A 105 43.81 21.86 1.09
CA CYS A 105 42.52 22.34 0.59
C CYS A 105 41.30 21.90 1.41
N GLY A 106 41.49 21.08 2.45
CA GLY A 106 40.43 20.66 3.37
C GLY A 106 39.44 19.63 2.84
N THR A 107 39.60 19.13 1.62
CA THR A 107 38.70 18.09 1.06
C THR A 107 38.94 16.75 1.75
N SER A 108 37.86 16.03 2.11
CA SER A 108 37.97 14.63 2.56
C SER A 108 38.17 13.71 1.36
N ASN A 109 39.10 12.78 1.49
CA ASN A 109 39.49 11.85 0.45
C ASN A 109 39.48 10.41 1.00
N PRO A 110 39.08 9.41 0.19
CA PRO A 110 39.18 8.01 0.55
C PRO A 110 40.60 7.57 0.87
N HIS A 111 40.76 6.62 1.81
CA HIS A 111 42.06 6.06 2.20
C HIS A 111 42.90 5.56 1.02
N TYR A 112 42.25 4.91 0.06
CA TYR A 112 42.91 4.29 -1.09
C TYR A 112 43.38 5.31 -2.13
N ILE A 113 42.96 6.57 -2.01
CA ILE A 113 43.41 7.67 -2.85
C ILE A 113 44.58 8.35 -2.15
N GLY A 114 45.80 8.03 -2.58
CA GLY A 114 47.02 8.63 -2.04
C GLY A 114 47.30 10.08 -2.50
N ARG A 115 46.56 10.58 -3.50
CA ARG A 115 46.73 11.93 -4.05
C ARG A 115 45.39 12.66 -4.12
N CYS A 116 45.31 13.86 -3.54
CA CYS A 116 44.09 14.66 -3.50
C CYS A 116 43.66 15.08 -4.92
N PRO A 117 42.42 14.80 -5.36
CA PRO A 117 41.93 15.17 -6.70
C PRO A 117 41.72 16.67 -6.88
N ASN A 118 41.50 17.43 -5.80
CA ASN A 118 41.27 18.88 -5.89
C ASN A 118 42.58 19.70 -6.05
N CYS A 119 43.58 19.46 -5.18
CA CYS A 119 44.83 20.23 -5.16
C CYS A 119 46.07 19.43 -5.58
N ASN A 120 45.91 18.16 -5.97
CA ASN A 120 46.95 17.27 -6.45
C ASN A 120 48.11 17.01 -5.44
N THR A 121 47.93 17.36 -4.16
CA THR A 121 48.91 17.07 -3.11
C THR A 121 48.79 15.64 -2.62
N TYR A 122 49.90 15.08 -2.16
CA TYR A 122 49.91 13.75 -1.54
C TYR A 122 49.38 13.80 -0.10
N ARG A 123 48.91 12.65 0.39
CA ARG A 123 48.57 12.47 1.80
C ARG A 123 49.77 12.71 2.70
#